data_AF-A0A1V5AFE9-F1
#
_entry.id   AF-A0A1V5AFE9-F1
#
_cell.length_a   1.000
_cell.length_b   1.000
_cell.length_c   1.000
_cell.angle_alpha   90.00
_cell.angle_beta   90.00
_cell.angle_gamma   90.00
#
_symmetry.space_group_name_H-M   'P 1'
#
loop_
_entity.id
_entity.type
_entity.pdbx_description
1 polymer ?
#
loop_
_entity_poly.entity_id
_entity_poly.type
_entity_poly.pdbx_seq_one_letter_code
_entity_poly.pdbx_strand_id
1 'polypeptide(L)'
;MQGIYVDFIEVIRSRTEAQQFHPLYLDMSQEAVLLYDRDRFLETLLERVRERLQRAGAERRPVGRYWYWDLKQAISCHLISFRSV
;
A
#
# COMPACT_ATOMS: atom_id res chain seq x y z
N MET A 1 23.79 -22.86 -17.46
CA MET A 1 22.64 -22.53 -16.59
C MET A 1 22.86 -21.13 -16.06
N GLN A 2 22.04 -20.16 -16.45
CA GLN A 2 22.03 -18.84 -15.82
C GLN A 2 21.36 -18.96 -14.45
N GLY A 3 22.11 -18.68 -13.38
CA GLY A 3 21.55 -18.64 -12.03
C GLY A 3 20.57 -17.48 -11.88
N ILE A 4 19.45 -17.70 -11.21
CA ILE A 4 18.55 -16.63 -10.80
C ILE A 4 19.16 -16.03 -9.53
N TYR A 5 19.56 -14.76 -9.60
CA TYR A 5 19.94 -14.00 -8.41
C TYR A 5 18.65 -13.63 -7.68
N VAL A 6 18.40 -14.26 -6.54
CA VAL A 6 17.23 -13.96 -5.70
C VAL A 6 17.73 -13.21 -4.47
N ASP A 7 17.29 -11.98 -4.35
CA ASP A 7 17.53 -11.13 -3.18
C ASP A 7 16.19 -10.86 -2.51
N PHE A 8 16.16 -10.82 -1.18
CA PHE A 8 14.96 -10.52 -0.41
C PHE A 8 15.27 -9.38 0.54
N ILE A 9 14.36 -8.43 0.62
CA ILE A 9 14.40 -7.39 1.64
C ILE A 9 13.52 -7.87 2.80
N GLU A 10 14.12 -8.20 3.95
CA GLU A 10 13.32 -8.59 5.11
C GLU A 10 12.69 -7.36 5.77
N VAL A 11 11.36 -7.35 5.83
CA VAL A 11 10.59 -6.35 6.58
C VAL A 11 9.97 -7.04 7.79
N ILE A 12 10.67 -6.99 8.92
CA ILE A 12 10.23 -7.63 10.16
C ILE A 12 9.55 -6.57 11.05
N ARG A 13 8.35 -6.87 11.53
CA ARG A 13 7.57 -6.00 12.42
C ARG A 13 6.87 -6.80 13.50
N SER A 14 6.79 -6.23 14.71
CA SER A 14 5.84 -6.70 15.71
C SER A 14 4.40 -6.44 15.26
N ARG A 15 3.41 -7.12 15.87
CA ARG A 15 1.99 -6.85 15.56
C ARG A 15 1.61 -5.40 15.82
N THR A 16 2.09 -4.81 16.91
CA THR A 16 1.81 -3.42 17.28
C THR A 16 2.37 -2.43 16.25
N GLU A 17 3.61 -2.64 15.78
CA GLU A 17 4.19 -1.81 14.73
C GLU A 17 3.49 -2.02 13.38
N ALA A 18 3.14 -3.27 13.06
CA ALA A 18 2.48 -3.60 11.80
C ALA A 18 1.10 -2.95 11.70
N GLN A 19 0.38 -2.77 12.83
CA GLN A 19 -0.91 -2.06 12.87
C GLN A 19 -0.81 -0.57 12.52
N GLN A 20 0.38 0.04 12.63
CA GLN A 20 0.61 1.40 12.13
C GLN A 20 0.64 1.37 10.61
N PHE A 21 0.21 2.45 9.97
CA PHE A 21 0.24 2.52 8.52
C PHE A 21 1.69 2.62 8.01
N HIS A 22 2.06 1.73 7.09
CA HIS A 22 3.34 1.78 6.37
C HIS A 22 3.06 1.94 4.87
N PRO A 23 3.77 2.81 4.13
CA PRO A 23 3.54 3.02 2.70
C PRO A 23 3.58 1.74 1.85
N LEU A 24 4.39 0.76 2.24
CA LEU A 24 4.48 -0.56 1.60
C LEU A 24 3.11 -1.27 1.50
N TYR A 25 2.19 -0.99 2.43
CA TYR A 25 0.86 -1.60 2.43
C TYR A 25 0.00 -1.18 1.25
N LEU A 26 0.29 -0.05 0.62
CA LEU A 26 -0.42 0.40 -0.58
C LEU A 26 -0.27 -0.64 -1.69
N ASP A 27 0.97 -1.01 -2.01
CA ASP A 27 1.26 -2.00 -3.05
C ASP A 27 0.91 -3.42 -2.59
N MET A 28 1.19 -3.77 -1.33
CA MET A 28 0.81 -5.08 -0.79
C MET A 28 -0.71 -5.30 -0.81
N SER A 29 -1.51 -4.24 -0.68
CA SER A 29 -2.97 -4.36 -0.76
C SER A 29 -3.43 -4.87 -2.13
N GLN A 30 -2.67 -4.62 -3.20
CA GLN A 30 -3.03 -5.02 -4.56
C GLN A 30 -2.34 -6.31 -5.01
N GLU A 31 -1.08 -6.49 -4.63
CA GLU A 31 -0.19 -7.48 -5.26
C GLU A 31 0.32 -8.56 -4.31
N ALA A 32 0.17 -8.40 -2.99
CA ALA A 32 0.73 -9.36 -2.04
C ALA A 32 0.00 -10.71 -2.10
N VAL A 33 0.79 -11.78 -2.08
CA VAL A 33 0.32 -13.14 -1.85
C VAL A 33 0.68 -13.52 -0.41
N LEU A 34 -0.34 -13.89 0.38
CA LEU A 34 -0.15 -14.33 1.75
C LEU A 34 0.25 -15.80 1.78
N LEU A 35 1.49 -16.08 2.17
CA LEU A 35 1.99 -17.44 2.31
C LEU A 35 1.53 -18.10 3.62
N TYR A 36 1.45 -17.32 4.70
CA TYR A 36 1.04 -17.78 6.02
C TYR A 36 0.50 -16.63 6.87
N ASP A 37 -0.72 -16.79 7.39
CA ASP A 37 -1.37 -15.82 8.29
C ASP A 37 -2.38 -16.51 9.20
N ARG A 38 -1.90 -17.15 10.27
CA ARG A 38 -2.70 -18.03 11.15
C ARG A 38 -3.98 -17.39 11.66
N ASP A 39 -3.92 -16.14 12.10
CA ASP A 39 -5.04 -15.44 12.74
C ASP A 39 -5.70 -14.44 11.79
N ARG A 40 -5.44 -14.54 10.48
CA ARG A 40 -5.92 -13.59 9.46
C ARG A 40 -5.55 -12.14 9.78
N PHE A 41 -4.42 -11.93 10.46
CA PHE A 41 -4.00 -10.63 10.95
C PHE A 41 -3.60 -9.71 9.80
N LEU A 42 -2.69 -10.18 8.94
CA LEU A 42 -2.19 -9.40 7.83
C LEU A 42 -3.24 -9.26 6.73
N GLU A 43 -4.03 -10.30 6.50
CA GLU A 43 -5.18 -10.25 5.60
C GLU A 43 -6.18 -9.17 6.02
N THR A 44 -6.64 -9.19 7.27
CA THR A 44 -7.58 -8.18 7.79
C THR A 44 -6.98 -6.78 7.74
N LEU A 45 -5.68 -6.66 8.00
CA LEU A 45 -4.97 -5.39 7.93
C LEU A 45 -4.95 -4.85 6.49
N LEU A 46 -4.57 -5.66 5.51
CA LEU A 46 -4.51 -5.25 4.10
C LEU A 46 -5.90 -4.98 3.55
N GLU A 47 -6.93 -5.72 3.97
CA GLU A 47 -8.32 -5.44 3.60
C GLU A 47 -8.77 -4.05 4.07
N ARG A 48 -8.47 -3.70 5.34
CA ARG A 48 -8.75 -2.34 5.84
C ARG A 48 -8.03 -1.25 5.06
N VAL A 49 -6.84 -1.53 4.53
CA VAL A 49 -6.12 -0.60 3.63
C VAL A 49 -6.86 -0.48 2.30
N ARG A 50 -7.29 -1.58 1.68
CA ARG A 50 -8.11 -1.57 0.44
C ARG A 50 -9.38 -0.77 0.62
N GLU A 51 -10.15 -1.05 1.67
CA GLU A 51 -11.39 -0.34 1.99
C GLU A 51 -11.18 1.16 2.18
N ARG A 52 -10.07 1.55 2.82
CA ARG A 52 -9.72 2.97 3.00
C ARG A 52 -9.37 3.63 1.67
N LEU A 53 -8.57 2.97 0.82
CA LEU A 53 -8.22 3.47 -0.50
C LEU A 53 -9.47 3.63 -1.38
N GLN A 54 -10.36 2.65 -1.36
CA GLN A 54 -11.62 2.70 -2.10
C GLN A 54 -12.51 3.84 -1.61
N ARG A 55 -12.73 3.97 -0.30
CA ARG A 55 -13.55 5.06 0.28
C ARG A 55 -12.95 6.44 0.03
N ALA A 56 -11.63 6.51 -0.05
CA ALA A 56 -10.89 7.70 -0.39
C ALA A 56 -10.92 8.07 -1.88
N GLY A 57 -11.38 7.18 -2.77
CA GLY A 57 -11.19 7.36 -4.21
C GLY A 57 -9.72 7.41 -4.61
N ALA A 58 -8.83 6.77 -3.83
CA ALA A 58 -7.42 6.70 -4.13
C ALA A 58 -7.18 5.81 -5.36
N GLU A 59 -6.33 6.26 -6.27
CA GLU A 59 -6.06 5.58 -7.53
C GLU A 59 -4.57 5.29 -7.70
N ARG A 60 -4.22 4.10 -8.19
CA ARG A 60 -2.85 3.79 -8.61
C ARG A 60 -2.67 4.17 -10.07
N ARG A 61 -1.86 5.19 -10.35
CA ARG A 61 -1.63 5.73 -11.69
C ARG A 61 -0.28 5.26 -12.25
N PRO A 62 -0.23 4.62 -13.43
CA PRO A 62 1.02 4.25 -14.08
C PRO A 62 1.75 5.47 -14.65
N VAL A 63 3.09 5.45 -14.60
CA VAL A 63 3.99 6.45 -15.19
C VAL A 63 5.18 5.71 -15.82
N GLY A 64 5.09 5.45 -17.12
CA GLY A 64 6.08 4.64 -17.84
C GLY A 64 6.15 3.23 -17.26
N ARG A 65 7.32 2.86 -16.72
CA ARG A 65 7.54 1.56 -16.04
C ARG A 65 7.22 1.57 -14.55
N TYR A 66 6.86 2.73 -14.00
CA TYR A 66 6.57 2.93 -12.59
C TYR A 66 5.08 3.19 -12.38
N TRP A 67 4.68 3.32 -11.13
CA TRP A 67 3.37 3.83 -10.75
C TRP A 67 3.50 4.69 -9.49
N TYR A 68 2.47 5.49 -9.23
CA TYR A 68 2.31 6.20 -7.97
C TYR A 68 0.86 6.09 -7.50
N TRP A 69 0.67 6.29 -6.20
CA TRP A 69 -0.66 6.38 -5.61
C TRP A 69 -1.11 7.83 -5.58
N ASP A 70 -2.19 8.14 -6.29
CA ASP A 70 -2.89 9.40 -6.22
C ASP A 70 -3.85 9.37 -5.02
N LEU A 71 -3.36 9.86 -3.89
CA LEU A 71 -4.12 9.94 -2.65
C LEU A 71 -4.89 11.27 -2.51
N LYS A 72 -4.85 12.18 -3.50
CA LYS A 72 -5.45 13.52 -3.33
C LYS A 72 -6.97 13.47 -3.17
N GLN A 73 -7.63 12.49 -3.79
CA GLN A 73 -9.06 12.28 -3.58
C GLN A 73 -9.38 11.85 -2.13
N ALA A 74 -8.41 11.23 -1.43
CA ALA A 74 -8.52 10.82 -0.04
C ALA A 74 -8.51 11.99 0.96
N ILE A 75 -7.90 13.11 0.57
CA ILE A 75 -7.61 14.26 1.46
C ILE A 75 -8.47 15.48 1.07
N SER A 76 -9.48 15.30 0.21
CA SER A 76 -10.42 16.37 -0.09
C SER A 76 -11.52 16.45 0.99
N CYS A 77 -11.20 17.08 2.11
CA CYS A 77 -12.14 17.98 2.79
C CYS A 77 -11.35 19.03 3.60
N HIS A 78 -11.37 20.27 3.08
CA HIS A 78 -10.96 21.52 3.74
C HIS A 78 -9.48 21.65 4.17
N LEU A 79 -8.58 21.81 3.21
CA LEU A 79 -7.67 22.97 3.11
C LEU A 79 -6.74 22.73 1.91
N ILE A 80 -6.27 23.82 1.30
CA ILE A 80 -5.30 23.87 0.20
C ILE A 80 -5.96 23.87 -1.20
N SER A 81 -6.49 25.04 -1.55
CA SER A 81 -6.48 25.52 -2.94
C SER A 81 -5.05 25.94 -3.27
N PHE A 82 -4.32 25.14 -4.06
CA PHE A 82 -3.18 25.66 -4.80
C PHE A 82 -3.73 26.24 -6.11
N ARG A 83 -3.94 27.56 -6.11
CA ARG A 83 -4.10 28.35 -7.33
C ARG A 83 -2.77 28.25 -8.09
N SER A 84 -2.77 27.52 -9.20
CA SER A 84 -1.66 27.56 -10.15
C SER A 84 -1.58 28.97 -10.74
N VAL A 85 -0.32 29.40 -10.87
CA VAL A 85 0.19 30.66 -11.43
C VAL A 85 -0.62 31.16 -12.64
#